data_AF-A0A453A9J4-F1
#
_entry.id   AF-A0A453A9J4-F1
#
_cell.length_a   1.000
_cell.length_b   1.000
_cell.length_c   1.000
_cell.angle_alpha   90.00
_cell.angle_beta   90.00
_cell.angle_gamma   90.00
#
_symmetry.space_group_name_H-M   'P 1'
#
loop_
_entity.id
_entity.type
_entity.pdbx_description
1 polymer ?
#
loop_
_entity_poly.entity_id
_entity_poly.type
_entity_poly.pdbx_seq_one_letter_code
_entity_poly.pdbx_strand_id
1 'polypeptide(L)' 'LQEDYADGEDMGRVECGHYFHTACIKQWLVIKNTCPICKKAALGT' A
#
# COMPACT_ATOMS: atom_id res chain seq x y z
N LEU A 1 8.61 27.66 8.20
CA LEU A 1 7.25 27.11 7.98
C LEU A 1 7.49 25.71 7.47
N GLN A 2 7.16 24.70 8.28
CA GLN A 2 7.46 23.29 7.99
C GLN A 2 6.90 22.99 6.59
N GLU A 3 7.80 22.70 5.65
CA GLU A 3 7.43 22.42 4.27
C GLU A 3 6.48 21.24 4.27
N ASP A 4 5.41 21.43 3.51
CA ASP A 4 4.27 20.56 3.23
C ASP A 4 4.73 19.13 2.92
N TYR A 5 5.05 18.34 3.95
CA TYR A 5 5.03 16.90 3.82
C TYR A 5 3.56 16.56 3.79
N ALA A 6 3.02 16.46 2.57
CA ALA A 6 1.73 15.91 2.29
C ALA A 6 1.67 14.49 2.89
N ASP A 7 1.35 14.40 4.18
CA ASP A 7 0.75 13.23 4.84
C ASP A 7 -0.68 13.07 4.30
N GLY A 8 -0.79 13.01 2.97
CA GLY A 8 -1.91 12.42 2.28
C GLY A 8 -1.76 10.93 2.48
N GLU A 9 -2.15 10.43 3.65
CA GLU A 9 -2.33 9.00 3.91
C GLU A 9 -3.52 8.51 3.08
N ASP A 10 -3.31 8.46 1.77
CA ASP A 10 -4.21 7.82 0.82
C ASP A 10 -4.16 6.32 1.14
N MET A 11 -5.08 5.87 1.99
CA MET A 11 -5.23 4.47 2.33
C MET A 11 -5.87 3.75 1.14
N GLY A 12 -5.05 3.05 0.36
CA GLY A 12 -5.49 2.21 -0.74
C GLY A 12 -5.99 0.87 -0.23
N ARG A 13 -7.11 0.41 -0.78
CA ARG A 13 -7.59 -0.97 -0.56
C ARG A 13 -6.89 -1.90 -1.55
N VAL A 14 -6.18 -2.90 -1.04
CA VAL A 14 -5.65 -3.98 -1.89
C VAL A 14 -6.75 -4.95 -2.27
N GLU A 15 -6.56 -5.69 -3.36
CA GLU A 15 -7.57 -6.61 -3.91
C GLU A 15 -8.03 -7.70 -2.94
N CYS A 16 -7.19 -8.09 -1.98
CA CYS A 16 -7.58 -9.01 -0.92
C CYS A 16 -8.51 -8.40 0.15
N GLY A 17 -8.85 -7.11 0.03
CA GLY A 17 -9.80 -6.40 0.87
C GLY A 17 -9.20 -5.64 2.05
N HIS A 18 -7.88 -5.66 2.22
CA HIS A 18 -7.17 -4.97 3.30
C HIS A 18 -6.83 -3.52 2.91
N TYR A 19 -6.71 -2.64 3.91
CA TYR A 19 -6.36 -1.24 3.70
C TYR A 19 -4.91 -1.01 4.12
N PHE A 20 -4.16 -0.34 3.27
CA PHE A 20 -2.78 0.05 3.53
C PHE A 20 -2.53 1.43 2.96
N HIS A 21 -1.61 2.19 3.58
CA HIS A 21 -1.15 3.44 2.97
C HIS A 21 -0.60 3.15 1.59
N THR A 22 -1.03 3.90 0.58
CA THR A 22 -0.57 3.71 -0.79
C THR A 22 0.93 3.87 -0.90
N ALA A 23 1.54 4.75 -0.11
CA ALA A 23 3.00 4.86 0.00
C ALA A 23 3.65 3.55 0.51
N CYS A 24 3.20 3.04 1.66
CA CYS A 24 3.75 1.83 2.26
C CYS A 24 3.52 0.59 1.40
N ILE A 25 2.28 0.40 0.90
CA ILE A 25 1.97 -0.74 0.04
C ILE A 25 2.71 -0.63 -1.29
N LYS A 26 2.87 0.56 -1.87
CA LYS A 26 3.67 0.73 -3.10
C LYS A 26 5.12 0.31 -2.90
N GLN A 27 5.76 0.72 -1.81
CA GLN A 27 7.11 0.23 -1.46
C GLN A 27 7.14 -1.28 -1.24
N TRP A 28 6.11 -1.81 -0.57
CA TRP A 28 6.00 -3.24 -0.33
C TRP A 28 5.84 -4.03 -1.64
N LEU A 29 4.99 -3.58 -2.56
CA LEU A 29 4.76 -4.24 -3.86
C LEU A 29 6.02 -4.28 -4.72
N VAL A 30 6.88 -3.26 -4.64
CA VAL A 30 8.19 -3.25 -5.30
C VAL A 30 9.08 -4.39 -4.82
N ILE A 31 8.98 -4.80 -3.54
CA ILE A 31 9.79 -5.87 -2.95
C ILE A 31 9.08 -7.23 -3.07
N LYS A 32 7.79 -7.25 -2.71
CA LYS A 32 6.90 -8.41 -2.68
C LYS A 32 5.51 -7.98 -3.11
N ASN A 33 5.08 -8.46 -4.27
CA ASN A 33 3.76 -8.19 -4.83
C ASN A 33 2.59 -8.94 -4.13
N THR A 34 2.69 -9.13 -2.80
CA THR A 34 1.76 -9.90 -1.98
C THR A 34 1.32 -9.12 -0.75
N CYS A 35 0.10 -9.33 -0.25
CA CYS A 35 -0.40 -8.66 0.93
C CYS A 35 0.34 -9.13 2.20
N PRO A 36 0.81 -8.22 3.08
CA PRO A 36 1.51 -8.60 4.31
C PRO A 36 0.60 -9.31 5.34
N ILE A 37 -0.72 -9.12 5.28
CA ILE A 37 -1.66 -9.73 6.23
C ILE A 37 -2.05 -11.15 5.80
N CYS A 38 -2.47 -11.31 4.53
CA CYS A 38 -3.03 -12.58 4.06
C CYS A 38 -2.20 -13.29 2.98
N LYS A 39 -1.04 -12.73 2.60
CA LYS A 39 -0.11 -13.26 1.58
C LYS A 39 -0.71 -13.49 0.19
N LYS A 40 -1.90 -12.97 -0.10
CA LYS A 40 -2.51 -12.99 -1.44
C LYS A 40 -1.81 -11.99 -2.35
N ALA A 41 -1.68 -12.30 -3.64
CA ALA A 41 -1.19 -11.35 -4.63
C ALA A 41 -2.03 -10.08 -4.58
N ALA A 42 -1.36 -8.93 -4.53
CA ALA A 42 -2.02 -7.62 -4.43
C ALA A 42 -2.35 -7.03 -5.81
N LEU A 43 -1.89 -7.68 -6.87
CA LEU A 43 -2.27 -7.45 -8.26
C LEU A 43 -2.44 -8.84 -8.90
N GLY A 44 -3.67 -9.34 -8.94
CA GLY A 44 -4.05 -10.43 -9.83
C GLY A 44 -4.03 -9.92 -11.27
N THR A 45 -3.43 -10.71 -12.16
CA THR A 45 -3.46 -10.48 -13.61
C THR A 45 -4.88 -10.30 -14.13
#